data_AF-A0A933XHC0-F1
#
_entry.id   AF-A0A933XHC0-F1
#
_cell.length_a   1.000
_cell.length_b   1.000
_cell.length_c   1.000
_cell.angle_alpha   90.00
_cell.angle_beta   90.00
_cell.angle_gamma   90.00
#
_symmetry.space_group_name_H-M   'P 1'
#
loop_
_entity.id
_entity.type
_entity.pdbx_description
1 polymer ?
#
loop_
_entity_poly.entity_id
_entity_poly.type
_entity_poly.pdbx_seq_one_letter_code
_entity_poly.pdbx_strand_id
1 'polypeptide(L)' 'MKKLMKKLEDVYAAAAYAEAGETEAAREIMREEKRTQKREQITKRPRTQLRARERE' A
#
# COMPACT_ATOMS: atom_id res chain seq x y z
N MET A 1 10.53 -1.04 -14.49
CA MET A 1 11.44 -2.16 -14.20
C MET A 1 11.81 -2.29 -12.72
N LYS A 2 12.36 -1.25 -12.06
CA LYS A 2 12.80 -1.35 -10.64
C LYS A 2 11.76 -1.95 -9.66
N LYS A 3 10.48 -1.59 -9.79
CA LYS A 3 9.40 -2.15 -8.96
C LYS A 3 9.11 -3.64 -9.22
N LEU A 4 9.28 -4.10 -10.46
CA LEU A 4 9.11 -5.52 -10.79
C LEU A 4 10.25 -6.35 -10.24
N MET A 5 11.49 -5.85 -10.34
CA MET A 5 12.66 -6.53 -9.76
C MET A 5 12.53 -6.66 -8.25
N LYS A 6 12.15 -5.57 -7.56
CA LYS A 6 11.92 -5.60 -6.12
C LYS A 6 10.84 -6.60 -5.70
N LYS A 7 9.74 -6.70 -6.46
CA LYS A 7 8.70 -7.72 -6.21
C LYS A 7 9.22 -9.14 -6.30
N LEU A 8 10.06 -9.42 -7.29
CA LEU A 8 10.64 -10.76 -7.43
C LEU A 8 11.57 -11.06 -6.26
N GLU A 9 12.42 -10.12 -5.86
CA GLU A 9 13.28 -10.23 -4.68
C GLU A 9 12.47 -10.51 -3.40
N ASP A 10 11.39 -9.75 -3.16
CA ASP A 10 10.52 -9.92 -2.00
C ASP A 10 9.82 -11.30 -2.00
N VAL A 11 9.44 -11.83 -3.18
CA VAL A 11 8.86 -13.18 -3.33
C VAL A 11 9.87 -14.27 -3.02
N TYR A 12 11.09 -14.17 -3.55
CA TYR A 12 12.15 -15.14 -3.25
C TYR A 12 12.53 -15.12 -1.76
N ALA A 13 12.63 -13.93 -1.16
CA ALA A 13 12.89 -13.80 0.26
C ALA A 13 11.79 -14.44 1.10
N ALA A 14 10.52 -14.11 0.84
CA ALA A 14 9.40 -14.70 1.58
C ALA A 14 9.31 -16.23 1.43
N ALA A 15 9.62 -16.76 0.24
CA ALA A 15 9.67 -18.20 0.01
C ALA A 15 10.73 -18.87 0.88
N ALA A 16 11.95 -18.31 0.95
CA ALA A 16 13.02 -18.83 1.79
C ALA A 16 12.66 -18.85 3.29
N TYR A 17 12.03 -17.78 3.79
CA TYR A 17 11.54 -17.74 5.18
C TYR A 17 10.41 -18.74 5.43
N ALA A 18 9.50 -18.94 4.48
CA ALA A 18 8.44 -19.93 4.61
C ALA A 18 9.00 -21.36 4.63
N GLU A 19 10.00 -21.66 3.80
CA GLU A 19 10.71 -22.95 3.77
C GLU A 19 11.47 -23.22 5.07
N ALA A 20 12.04 -22.18 5.69
CA ALA A 20 12.67 -22.27 7.00
C ALA A 20 11.67 -22.45 8.17
N GLY A 21 10.35 -22.43 7.90
CA GLY A 21 9.30 -22.51 8.91
C GLY A 21 8.93 -21.16 9.56
N GLU A 22 9.60 -20.07 9.16
CA GLU A 22 9.35 -18.71 9.64
C GLU A 22 8.18 -18.05 8.88
N THR A 23 6.99 -18.62 9.08
CA THR A 23 5.77 -18.19 8.38
C THR A 23 5.34 -16.75 8.71
N GLU A 24 5.68 -16.23 9.88
CA GLU A 24 5.40 -14.84 10.26
C GLU A 24 6.29 -13.85 9.48
N ALA A 25 7.59 -14.12 9.37
CA ALA A 25 8.53 -13.31 8.61
C ALA A 25 8.17 -13.28 7.12
N ALA A 26 7.83 -14.43 6.54
CA ALA A 26 7.36 -14.52 5.15
C ALA A 26 6.10 -13.66 4.90
N ARG A 27 5.17 -13.64 5.86
CA ARG A 27 3.95 -12.82 5.81
C ARG A 27 4.25 -11.33 5.97
N GLU A 28 5.26 -10.97 6.77
CA GLU A 28 5.66 -9.58 6.96
C GLU A 28 6.27 -9.00 5.68
N ILE A 29 7.19 -9.71 5.04
CA ILE A 29 7.82 -9.33 3.75
C ILE A 29 6.74 -9.10 2.68
N MET A 30 5.77 -10.02 2.57
CA MET A 30 4.64 -9.88 1.65
C MET A 30 3.68 -8.73 2.00
N ARG A 31 3.68 -8.24 3.24
CA ARG A 31 2.82 -7.12 3.70
C ARG A 31 3.49 -5.76 3.58
N GLU A 32 4.82 -5.67 3.57
CA GLU A 32 5.55 -4.40 3.42
C GLU A 32 5.17 -3.69 2.11
N GLU A 33 4.93 -4.42 1.03
CA GLU A 33 4.42 -3.85 -0.22
C GLU A 33 3.03 -3.21 -0.10
N LYS A 34 2.15 -3.75 0.75
CA LYS A 34 0.81 -3.18 0.98
C LYS A 34 0.86 -1.93 1.85
N ARG A 35 1.82 -1.84 2.79
CA ARG A 35 1.93 -0.68 3.71
C ARG A 35 2.34 0.60 3.01
N THR A 36 3.19 0.54 1.99
CA THR A 36 3.61 1.73 1.21
C THR A 36 2.49 2.34 0.36
N GLN A 37 1.36 1.64 0.19
CA GLN A 37 0.19 2.14 -0.53
C GLN A 37 -0.84 2.89 0.34
N LYS A 38 -0.57 3.11 1.63
CA LYS A 38 -1.26 4.16 2.39
C LYS A 38 -0.72 5.53 1.95
N ARG A 39 -0.91 5.86 0.66
CA ARG A 39 -0.96 7.25 0.22
C ARG A 39 -2.09 7.85 1.02
N GLU A 40 -1.78 8.76 1.93
CA GLU A 40 -2.78 9.70 2.40
C GLU A 40 -3.36 10.36 1.15
N GLN A 41 -4.53 9.89 0.71
CA GLN A 41 -5.34 10.67 -0.21
C GLN A 41 -5.85 11.86 0.60
N ILE A 42 -4.98 12.85 0.80
CA ILE A 42 -5.38 14.22 1.06
C ILE A 42 -5.95 14.74 -0.26
N THR A 43 -7.01 14.11 -0.76
CA THR A 43 -7.89 14.79 -1.69
C THR A 43 -8.61 15.81 -0.81
N LYS A 44 -8.08 17.03 -0.83
CA LYS A 44 -8.80 18.22 -0.36
C LYS A 44 -10.09 18.26 -1.18
N ARG A 45 -11.16 17.57 -0.74
CA ARG A 45 -12.49 17.83 -1.27
C ARG A 45 -12.80 19.27 -0.86
N PRO A 46 -12.88 20.24 -1.79
CA PRO A 46 -13.48 21.51 -1.41
C PRO A 46 -14.92 21.16 -1.02
N ARG A 47 -15.24 21.32 0.26
CA ARG A 47 -16.61 21.22 0.75
C ARG A 47 -17.45 22.08 -0.18
N THR A 48 -18.38 21.45 -0.88
CA THR A 48 -19.32 22.09 -1.80
C THR A 48 -20.11 23.16 -1.03
N GLN A 49 -19.60 24.40 -0.97
CA GLN A 49 -20.29 25.55 -0.40
C GLN A 49 -21.30 26.17 -1.40
N LEU A 50 -21.70 25.42 -2.44
CA LEU A 50 -22.67 25.88 -3.44
C LEU A 50 -24.14 25.80 -2.98
N ARG A 51 -24.42 25.55 -1.70
CA ARG A 51 -25.80 25.51 -1.19
C ARG A 51 -26.34 26.84 -0.64
N ALA A 52 -25.59 27.93 -0.70
CA ALA A 52 -25.98 29.18 -0.04
C ALA A 52 -26.08 30.41 -0.96
N ARG A 53 -25.98 30.27 -2.29
CA ARG A 53 -26.05 31.43 -3.22
C ARG A 53 -27.28 31.46 -4.14
N GLU A 54 -28.16 30.45 -4.09
CA GLU A 54 -29.39 30.41 -4.89
C GLU A 54 -30.63 30.89 -4.11
N ARG A 55 -30.42 31.56 -2.97
CA ARG A 55 -31.49 32.21 -2.19
C ARG A 55 -31.11 33.67 -1.87
N GLU A 56 -30.83 34.44 -2.91
CA GLU A 56 -30.96 35.91 -2.90
C GLU A 56 -31.66 36.35 -4.18
#